data_AF-A0A939DNY3-F1
#
_entry.id   AF-A0A939DNY3-F1
#
_cell.length_a   1.000
_cell.length_b   1.000
_cell.length_c   1.000
_cell.angle_alpha   90.00
_cell.angle_beta   90.00
_cell.angle_gamma   90.00
#
_symmetry.space_group_name_H-M   'P 1'
#
loop_
_entity.id
_entity.type
_entity.pdbx_description
1 polymer ?
#
loop_
_entity_poly.entity_id
_entity_poly.type
_entity_poly.pdbx_seq_one_letter_code
_entity_poly.pdbx_strand_id
1 'polypeptide(L)'
;MRVFLLGALLSAQTLAVPDQCIQAPQRSQPCPHLIYKMARLDKDQPRQLLCVCLSDFKPLLQEPQTASERTARQMELRRLSAELGIEESLLLEIVRY
;
A
#
# COMPACT_ATOMS: atom_id res chain seq x y z
N MET A 1 -7.65 22.57 -53.12
CA MET A 1 -7.04 21.53 -52.25
C MET A 1 -7.20 21.95 -50.80
N ARG A 2 -7.97 21.22 -50.00
CA ARG A 2 -8.09 21.43 -48.54
C ARG A 2 -7.24 20.39 -47.83
N VAL A 3 -6.12 20.82 -47.25
CA VAL A 3 -5.24 19.99 -46.43
C VAL A 3 -5.93 19.77 -45.08
N PHE A 4 -6.41 18.55 -44.83
CA PHE A 4 -6.88 18.14 -43.51
C PHE A 4 -5.66 17.80 -42.65
N LEU A 5 -5.30 18.71 -41.75
CA LEU A 5 -4.37 18.45 -40.65
C LEU A 5 -5.05 17.48 -39.66
N LEU A 6 -4.74 16.19 -39.75
CA LEU A 6 -5.05 15.23 -38.70
C LEU A 6 -4.17 15.53 -37.48
N GLY A 7 -4.69 16.29 -36.53
CA GLY A 7 -4.08 16.45 -35.21
C GLY A 7 -4.19 15.14 -34.43
N ALA A 8 -3.06 14.45 -34.24
CA ALA A 8 -2.97 13.29 -33.38
C ALA A 8 -3.17 13.71 -31.92
N LEU A 9 -4.34 13.39 -31.37
CA LEU A 9 -4.65 13.52 -29.94
C LEU A 9 -3.89 12.44 -29.17
N LEU A 10 -2.67 12.76 -28.74
CA LEU A 10 -1.90 11.93 -27.82
C LEU A 10 -2.58 11.98 -26.44
N SER A 11 -3.38 10.97 -26.13
CA SER A 11 -4.02 10.84 -24.81
C SER A 11 -2.97 10.35 -23.81
N ALA A 12 -2.38 11.27 -23.04
CA ALA A 12 -1.51 10.92 -21.93
C ALA A 12 -2.35 10.26 -20.84
N GLN A 13 -2.20 8.94 -20.65
CA GLN A 13 -2.80 8.24 -19.53
C GLN A 13 -2.01 8.58 -18.27
N THR A 14 -2.51 9.51 -17.46
CA THR A 14 -1.94 9.78 -16.14
C THR A 14 -2.30 8.63 -15.21
N LEU A 15 -1.30 7.95 -14.66
CA LEU A 15 -1.51 7.02 -13.55
C LEU A 15 -2.12 7.80 -12.39
N ALA A 16 -3.34 7.46 -12.00
CA ALA A 16 -3.99 8.07 -10.85
C ALA A 16 -3.14 7.80 -9.60
N VAL A 17 -2.66 8.88 -8.98
CA VAL A 17 -2.01 8.80 -7.67
C VAL A 17 -3.11 8.46 -6.66
N PRO A 18 -2.95 7.43 -5.82
CA PRO A 18 -3.99 7.07 -4.86
C PRO A 18 -4.22 8.20 -3.86
N ASP A 19 -5.47 8.64 -3.73
CA ASP A 19 -5.84 9.69 -2.76
C ASP A 19 -5.76 9.20 -1.30
N GLN A 20 -5.76 7.87 -1.09
CA GLN A 20 -5.72 7.24 0.23
C GLN A 20 -4.58 6.23 0.31
N CYS A 21 -3.68 6.46 1.27
CA CYS A 21 -2.57 5.55 1.54
C CYS A 21 -2.92 4.57 2.66
N ILE A 22 -2.38 3.37 2.53
CA ILE A 22 -2.44 2.37 3.60
C ILE A 22 -1.54 2.84 4.74
N GLN A 23 -2.16 3.23 5.84
CA GLN A 23 -1.54 3.80 7.03
C GLN A 23 -2.38 3.45 8.25
N ALA A 24 -1.79 3.38 9.44
CA ALA A 24 -2.49 3.17 10.69
C ALA A 24 -3.60 4.23 10.87
N PRO A 25 -4.82 3.82 11.28
CA PRO A 25 -5.95 4.75 11.39
C PRO A 25 -5.72 5.92 12.36
N GLN A 26 -4.83 5.71 13.33
CA GLN A 26 -4.50 6.68 14.38
C GLN A 26 -3.57 7.81 13.88
N ARG A 27 -3.10 7.79 12.62
CA ARG A 27 -2.16 8.79 12.11
C ARG A 27 -2.82 10.16 11.99
N SER A 28 -2.17 11.15 12.61
CA SER A 28 -2.53 12.58 12.51
C SER A 28 -1.48 13.44 11.80
N GLN A 29 -0.23 12.99 11.71
CA GLN A 29 0.87 13.69 11.06
C GLN A 29 1.18 13.11 9.67
N PRO A 30 1.77 13.88 8.74
CA PRO A 30 2.21 13.34 7.45
C PRO A 30 3.11 12.11 7.60
N CYS A 31 3.00 11.18 6.65
CA CYS A 31 3.82 9.98 6.64
C CYS A 31 5.30 10.32 6.39
N PRO A 32 6.24 9.99 7.28
CA PRO A 32 7.66 10.25 7.07
C PRO A 32 8.27 9.32 6.01
N HIS A 33 7.74 8.09 5.86
CA HIS A 33 8.27 7.07 4.96
C HIS A 33 7.17 6.54 4.02
N LEU A 34 6.72 7.39 3.11
CA LEU A 34 5.73 7.03 2.09
C LEU A 34 6.40 6.27 0.95
N ILE A 35 5.87 5.09 0.62
CA ILE A 35 6.31 4.30 -0.54
C ILE A 35 5.15 4.08 -1.49
N TYR A 36 5.46 3.87 -2.77
CA TYR A 36 4.49 3.46 -3.79
C TYR A 36 4.86 2.06 -4.29
N LYS A 37 3.90 1.15 -4.38
CA LYS A 37 4.11 -0.22 -4.84
C LYS A 37 2.97 -0.73 -5.71
N MET A 38 3.30 -1.55 -6.71
CA MET A 38 2.30 -2.28 -7.49
C MET A 38 1.93 -3.58 -6.76
N ALA A 39 0.72 -3.66 -6.23
CA ALA A 39 0.22 -4.86 -5.54
C ALA A 39 -1.26 -5.11 -5.87
N ARG A 40 -1.78 -6.28 -5.50
CA ARG A 40 -3.20 -6.60 -5.61
C ARG A 40 -3.81 -6.57 -4.20
N LEU A 41 -4.95 -5.90 -4.02
CA LEU A 41 -5.70 -5.95 -2.75
C LEU A 41 -6.61 -7.19 -2.67
N ASP A 42 -6.76 -7.91 -3.78
CA ASP A 42 -7.51 -9.15 -3.89
C ASP A 42 -6.88 -10.00 -5.00
N LYS A 43 -6.89 -11.32 -4.87
CA LYS A 43 -6.37 -12.24 -5.90
C LYS A 43 -7.06 -12.07 -7.25
N ASP A 44 -8.33 -11.70 -7.23
CA ASP A 44 -9.17 -11.53 -8.42
C ASP A 44 -9.07 -10.12 -9.04
N GLN A 45 -8.35 -9.21 -8.39
CA GLN A 45 -8.15 -7.84 -8.88
C GLN A 45 -6.82 -7.67 -9.64
N PRO A 46 -6.78 -6.74 -10.63
CA PRO A 46 -5.52 -6.39 -11.27
C PRO A 46 -4.55 -5.75 -10.27
N ARG A 47 -3.25 -5.79 -10.58
CA ARG A 47 -2.26 -5.03 -9.81
C ARG A 47 -2.56 -3.54 -9.97
N GLN A 48 -2.55 -2.82 -8.88
CA GLN A 48 -2.74 -1.37 -8.84
C GLN A 48 -1.60 -0.70 -8.06
N LEU A 49 -1.40 0.58 -8.33
CA LEU A 49 -0.47 1.41 -7.57
C LEU A 49 -1.08 1.68 -6.20
N LEU A 50 -0.40 1.26 -5.14
CA LEU A 50 -0.76 1.55 -3.76
C LEU A 50 0.28 2.52 -3.19
N CYS A 51 -0.16 3.46 -2.36
CA CYS A 51 0.75 4.16 -1.45
C CYS A 51 0.63 3.58 -0.04
N VAL A 52 1.77 3.40 0.63
CA VAL A 52 1.85 2.77 1.95
C VAL A 52 2.76 3.61 2.85
N CYS A 53 2.33 3.87 4.09
CA CYS A 53 3.19 4.49 5.08
C CYS A 53 4.01 3.46 5.84
N LEU A 54 5.22 3.17 5.35
CA LEU A 54 6.04 2.06 5.85
C LEU A 54 6.39 2.17 7.34
N SER A 55 6.51 3.40 7.85
CA SER A 55 6.82 3.68 9.25
C SER A 55 5.79 3.16 10.24
N ASP A 56 4.52 3.00 9.85
CA ASP A 56 3.51 2.42 10.75
C ASP A 56 3.70 0.94 10.97
N PHE A 57 4.16 0.27 9.93
CA PHE A 57 4.25 -1.16 9.90
C PHE A 57 5.61 -1.63 10.41
N LYS A 58 6.46 -0.73 10.92
CA LYS A 58 7.78 -1.05 11.47
C LYS A 58 7.78 -2.26 12.42
N PRO A 59 6.82 -2.43 13.35
CA PRO A 59 6.77 -3.63 14.19
C PRO A 59 6.59 -4.93 13.42
N LEU A 60 5.91 -4.88 12.26
CA LEU A 60 5.73 -6.03 11.37
C LEU A 60 6.95 -6.32 10.50
N LEU A 61 7.83 -5.34 10.29
CA LEU A 61 9.03 -5.46 9.46
C LEU A 61 10.25 -6.01 10.22
N GLN A 62 10.19 -6.01 11.56
CA GLN A 62 11.26 -6.54 12.38
C GLN A 62 11.14 -8.06 12.51
N GLU A 63 12.24 -8.77 12.27
CA GLU A 63 12.31 -10.21 12.47
C GLU A 63 12.41 -10.52 13.98
N PRO A 64 11.42 -11.20 14.57
CA PRO A 64 11.38 -11.46 16.01
C PRO A 64 12.44 -12.48 16.41
N GLN A 65 13.27 -12.14 17.39
CA GLN A 65 14.35 -12.98 17.91
C GLN A 65 13.87 -13.88 19.06
N THR A 66 12.82 -13.47 19.78
CA THR A 66 12.30 -14.20 20.93
C THR A 66 10.87 -14.70 20.72
N ALA A 67 10.43 -15.66 21.54
CA ALA A 67 9.03 -16.12 21.51
C ALA A 67 8.05 -14.99 21.87
N SER A 68 8.43 -14.14 22.83
CA SER A 68 7.64 -12.97 23.22
C SER A 68 7.47 -11.99 22.05
N GLU A 69 8.55 -11.69 21.33
CA GLU A 69 8.50 -10.82 20.14
C GLU A 69 7.65 -11.42 19.01
N ARG A 70 7.69 -12.75 18.82
CA ARG A 70 6.81 -13.43 17.85
C ARG A 70 5.34 -13.23 18.20
N THR A 71 4.98 -13.39 19.47
CA THR A 71 3.62 -13.16 19.95
C THR A 71 3.21 -11.70 19.80
N ALA A 72 4.06 -10.75 20.19
CA ALA A 72 3.79 -9.32 20.06
C ALA A 72 3.58 -8.91 18.60
N ARG A 73 4.44 -9.38 17.69
CA ARG A 73 4.31 -9.13 16.25
C ARG A 73 3.01 -9.70 15.68
N GLN A 74 2.60 -10.90 16.11
CA GLN A 74 1.35 -11.52 15.67
C GLN A 74 0.11 -10.77 16.20
N MET A 75 0.15 -10.28 17.43
CA MET A 75 -0.93 -9.45 17.99
C MET A 75 -1.07 -8.13 17.25
N GLU A 76 0.06 -7.49 16.94
CA GLU A 76 0.07 -6.25 16.17
C GLU A 76 -0.44 -6.43 14.74
N LEU A 77 -0.07 -7.55 14.09
CA LEU A 77 -0.60 -7.91 12.78
C LEU A 77 -2.12 -8.04 12.81
N ARG A 78 -2.67 -8.76 13.79
CA ARG A 78 -4.12 -8.92 14.00
C ARG A 78 -4.83 -7.59 14.20
N ARG A 79 -4.26 -6.73 15.04
CA ARG A 79 -4.81 -5.40 15.34
C ARG A 79 -4.89 -4.56 14.07
N LEU A 80 -3.78 -4.44 13.34
CA LEU A 80 -3.71 -3.64 12.11
C LEU A 80 -4.59 -4.22 11.00
N SER A 81 -4.64 -5.55 10.86
CA SER A 81 -5.53 -6.22 9.92
C SER A 81 -7.00 -5.87 10.17
N ALA A 82 -7.45 -5.94 11.43
CA ALA A 82 -8.81 -5.60 11.82
C ALA A 82 -9.11 -4.10 11.62
N GLU A 83 -8.17 -3.23 11.98
CA GLU A 83 -8.30 -1.77 11.85
C GLU A 83 -8.38 -1.31 10.39
N LEU A 84 -7.68 -1.98 9.48
CA LEU A 84 -7.62 -1.62 8.07
C LEU A 84 -8.65 -2.38 7.22
N GLY A 85 -9.26 -3.45 7.76
CA GLY A 85 -10.12 -4.35 6.99
C GLY A 85 -9.35 -5.13 5.90
N ILE A 86 -8.05 -5.37 6.11
CA ILE A 86 -7.17 -6.08 5.17
C ILE A 86 -6.78 -7.42 5.80
N GLU A 87 -6.88 -8.52 5.06
CA GLU A 87 -6.48 -9.84 5.55
C GLU A 87 -4.99 -9.88 5.95
N GLU A 88 -4.64 -10.63 7.01
CA GLU A 88 -3.29 -10.63 7.60
C GLU A 88 -2.18 -10.96 6.59
N SER A 89 -2.36 -12.00 5.78
CA SER A 89 -1.36 -12.43 4.79
C SER A 89 -1.18 -11.39 3.69
N LEU A 90 -2.27 -10.78 3.24
CA LEU A 90 -2.23 -9.66 2.29
C LEU A 90 -1.56 -8.42 2.89
N LEU A 91 -1.85 -8.08 4.14
CA LEU A 91 -1.19 -6.96 4.82
C LEU A 91 0.32 -7.18 4.90
N LEU A 92 0.77 -8.39 5.23
CA LEU A 92 2.20 -8.74 5.20
C LEU A 92 2.81 -8.62 3.80
N GLU A 93 2.10 -9.02 2.74
CA GLU A 93 2.54 -8.82 1.35
C GLU A 93 2.66 -7.33 1.01
N ILE A 94 1.73 -6.51 1.48
CA ILE A 94 1.70 -5.06 1.23
C ILE A 94 2.83 -4.33 1.96
N VAL A 95 3.17 -4.71 3.19
CA VAL A 95 4.16 -3.95 3.98
C VAL A 95 5.58 -4.43 3.77
N ARG A 96 5.79 -5.66 3.32
CA ARG A 96 7.13 -6.17 2.97
C ARG A 96 7.66 -5.54 1.69
N TYR A 97 8.97 -5.32 1.68
CA TYR A 97 9.76 -4.84 0.54
C TYR A 97 10.66 -5.96 0.03
#